data_AF-A0A920W1E5-F1
#
_entry.id   AF-A0A920W1E5-F1
#
_cell.length_a   1.000
_cell.length_b   1.000
_cell.length_c   1.000
_cell.angle_alpha   90.00
_cell.angle_beta   90.00
_cell.angle_gamma   90.00
#
_symmetry.space_group_name_H-M   'P 1'
#
loop_
_entity.id
_entity.type
_entity.pdbx_description
1 polymer ?
#
loop_
_entity_poly.entity_id
_entity_poly.type
_entity_poly.pdbx_seq_one_letter_code
_entity_poly.pdbx_strand_id
1 'polypeptide(L)' 'MSALLGKKVGMTQVFNDKGDCVPVTVVQVERCVPVLRRTVEQDGIMRYVGLW' A
#
# COMPACT_ATOMS: atom_id res chain seq x y z
N MET A 1 11.95 4.50 0.16
CA MET A 1 10.55 4.64 0.58
C MET A 1 9.72 3.69 -0.28
N SER A 2 9.03 2.73 0.34
CA SER A 2 8.26 1.70 -0.37
C SER A 2 6.77 2.03 -0.26
N ALA A 3 6.06 1.98 -1.38
CA ALA A 3 4.62 2.22 -1.44
C ALA A 3 3.92 0.98 -2.00
N LEU A 4 2.78 0.64 -1.41
CA LEU A 4 1.91 -0.45 -1.84
C LEU A 4 0.53 0.12 -2.19
N LEU A 5 -0.07 -0.44 -3.22
CA LEU A 5 -1.44 -0.11 -3.63
C LEU A 5 -2.36 -1.15 -2.99
N GLY A 6 -3.35 -0.70 -2.21
CA GLY A 6 -4.26 -1.59 -1.51
C GLY A 6 -5.62 -0.97 -1.25
N LYS A 7 -6.69 -1.77 -1.36
CA LYS A 7 -8.09 -1.33 -1.23
C LYS A 7 -8.47 -1.23 0.24
N LYS A 8 -9.10 -0.13 0.64
CA LYS A 8 -9.65 0.01 2.00
C LYS A 8 -10.82 -0.96 2.17
N VAL A 9 -10.68 -1.94 3.06
CA VAL A 9 -11.70 -2.96 3.33
C VAL A 9 -12.61 -2.52 4.47
N GLY A 10 -12.03 -1.92 5.52
CA GLY A 10 -12.82 -1.50 6.67
C GLY A 10 -11.96 -1.03 7.84
N MET A 11 -12.59 -0.91 8.99
CA MET A 11 -11.94 -0.55 10.26
C MET A 11 -12.31 -1.59 11.31
N THR A 12 -11.35 -1.99 12.12
CA THR A 12 -11.51 -2.93 13.23
C THR A 12 -10.74 -2.43 14.44
N GLN A 13 -10.74 -3.19 15.53
CA GLN A 13 -9.97 -2.87 16.72
C GLN A 13 -9.16 -4.08 17.17
N VAL A 14 -7.95 -3.85 17.67
CA VAL A 14 -7.03 -4.88 18.16
C VAL A 14 -6.61 -4.50 19.58
N PHE A 15 -6.59 -5.48 20.48
CA PHE A 15 -6.08 -5.28 21.84
C PHE A 15 -4.58 -5.54 21.85
N ASN A 16 -3.81 -4.61 22.43
CA ASN A 16 -2.38 -4.80 22.65
C ASN A 16 -2.13 -5.67 23.91
N ASP A 17 -0.86 -6.04 24.14
CA ASP A 17 -0.47 -6.88 25.29
C ASP A 17 -0.73 -6.22 26.66
N LYS A 18 -0.98 -4.91 26.68
CA LYS A 18 -1.31 -4.13 27.88
C LYS A 18 -2.82 -4.02 28.12
N GLY A 19 -3.65 -4.56 27.22
CA GLY A 19 -5.11 -4.51 27.28
C GLY A 19 -5.75 -3.26 26.66
N ASP A 20 -4.97 -2.40 25.99
CA ASP A 20 -5.53 -1.20 25.34
C ASP A 20 -6.18 -1.55 24.00
N CYS A 21 -7.34 -0.95 23.74
CA CYS A 21 -8.05 -1.09 22.47
C CYS A 21 -7.51 -0.09 21.43
N VAL A 22 -6.87 -0.59 20.37
CA VAL A 22 -6.30 0.23 19.29
C VAL A 22 -7.18 0.12 18.04
N PRO A 23 -7.78 1.22 17.55
CA PRO A 23 -8.53 1.20 16.30
C PRO A 23 -7.57 1.14 15.10
N VAL A 24 -7.83 0.21 14.18
CA VAL A 24 -6.97 -0.05 13.01
C VAL A 24 -7.79 -0.03 11.72
N THR A 25 -7.16 0.37 10.62
CA THR A 25 -7.74 0.28 9.27
C THR A 25 -7.20 -0.95 8.56
N VAL A 26 -8.10 -1.76 8.02
CA VAL A 26 -7.75 -2.95 7.24
C VAL A 26 -7.63 -2.55 5.76
N VAL A 27 -6.45 -2.81 5.19
CA VAL A 27 -6.16 -2.58 3.77
C VAL A 27 -5.84 -3.94 3.12
N GLN A 28 -6.62 -4.33 2.12
CA GLN A 28 -6.33 -5.50 1.31
C GLN A 28 -5.34 -5.11 0.21
N VAL A 29 -4.19 -5.77 0.22
CA VAL A 29 -3.15 -5.59 -0.79
C VAL A 29 -3.13 -6.84 -1.66
N GLU A 30 -3.33 -6.65 -2.95
CA GLU A 30 -3.11 -7.71 -3.94
C GLU A 30 -1.74 -7.54 -4.58
N ARG A 31 -1.31 -8.57 -5.33
CA ARG A 31 0.00 -8.54 -6.00
C ARG A 31 0.01 -7.45 -7.06
N CYS A 32 0.56 -6.29 -6.71
CA CYS A 32 0.77 -5.20 -7.65
C CYS A 32 1.83 -5.60 -8.67
N VAL A 33 1.42 -6.02 -9.87
CA VAL A 33 2.35 -6.32 -10.97
C VAL A 33 2.73 -5.00 -11.66
N PRO A 34 4.01 -4.59 -11.66
CA PRO A 34 4.43 -3.37 -12.33
C PRO A 34 4.27 -3.53 -13.85
N VAL A 35 3.54 -2.62 -14.49
CA VAL A 35 3.23 -2.67 -15.92
C VAL A 35 4.15 -1.76 -16.72
N LEU A 36 4.55 -0.63 -16.14
CA LEU A 36 5.47 0.30 -16.78
C LEU A 36 6.55 0.75 -15.80
N ARG A 37 7.80 0.64 -16.24
CA ARG A 37 8.95 1.23 -15.59
C ARG A 37 9.33 2.50 -16.37
N ARG A 38 9.02 3.66 -15.81
CA ARG A 38 9.50 4.95 -16.36
C ARG A 38 10.88 5.25 -15.79
N THR A 39 11.84 5.49 -16.68
CA THR A 39 13.23 5.84 -16.32
C THR A 39 13.42 7.35 -16.37
N VAL A 40 14.41 7.84 -15.61
CA VAL A 40 14.66 9.28 -15.42
C VAL A 40 14.95 10.00 -16.75
N GLU A 41 15.54 9.28 -17.71
CA GLU A 41 15.87 9.79 -19.05
C GLU A 41 14.65 10.13 -19.92
N GLN A 42 13.50 9.51 -19.68
CA GLN A 42 12.27 9.73 -20.47
C GLN A 42 11.25 10.62 -19.76
N ASP A 43 11.16 10.56 -18.41
CA ASP A 43 10.07 11.20 -17.66
C ASP A 43 10.54 12.06 -16.47
N GLY A 44 11.85 12.23 -16.25
CA GLY A 44 12.41 13.04 -15.16
C GLY A 44 12.22 12.49 -13.74
N ILE A 45 11.40 11.45 -13.55
CA ILE A 45 11.16 10.78 -12.26
C ILE A 45 11.01 9.26 -12.42
N MET A 46 11.72 8.49 -11.59
CA MET A 46 11.63 7.03 -11.59
C MET A 46 10.42 6.56 -10.78
N ARG A 47 9.41 6.02 -11.46
CA ARG A 47 8.21 5.43 -10.83
C ARG A 47 7.78 4.16 -11.57
N TYR A 48 7.28 3.20 -10.79
CA TYR A 48 6.64 1.99 -11.30
C TYR A 48 5.12 2.23 -11.27
N VAL A 49 4.48 2.16 -12.42
CA VAL A 49 3.01 2.21 -12.51
C VAL A 49 2.53 0.77 -12.65
N GLY A 50 1.82 0.29 -11.64
CA GLY A 50 1.09 -0.98 -11.71
C GLY A 50 -0.35 -0.76 -12.15
N LEU A 51 -0.88 -1.66 -12.98
CA LEU A 51 -2.33 -1.82 -13.09
C LEU A 51 -2.78 -2.54 -11.82
N TRP A 52 -3.83 -2.02 -11.19
CA TRP A 52 -4.57 -2.75 -10.17
C TRP A 52 -5.33 -3.90 -10.81
#